data_AF-A0A834CLZ6-F1
#
_entry.id   AF-A0A834CLZ6-F1
#
_cell.length_a   1.000
_cell.length_b   1.000
_cell.length_c   1.000
_cell.angle_alpha   90.00
_cell.angle_beta   90.00
_cell.angle_gamma   90.00
#
_symmetry.space_group_name_H-M   'P 1'
#
loop_
_entity.id
_entity.type
_entity.pdbx_description
1 polymer ?
#
loop_
_entity_poly.entity_id
_entity_poly.type
_entity_poly.pdbx_seq_one_letter_code
_entity_poly.pdbx_strand_id
1 'polypeptide(L)'
;MTPSERQCAETLAGMGYSYEEILRAMQRQGQNVEQVLDYLFVHGRLCERGFDASAVEECLEMYQCSEEKALQFLELMSRFGEMGFERDAIKEVLLVHNNDQEKALEDLMARATAS
;
A
#
# COMPACT_ATOMS: atom_id res chain seq x y z
N MET A 1 1.22 -25.76 -2.81
CA MET A 1 -0.26 -25.74 -2.86
C MET A 1 -0.81 -26.69 -1.83
N THR A 2 -1.00 -26.19 -0.62
CA THR A 2 -1.83 -26.81 0.41
C THR A 2 -3.29 -26.86 -0.05
N PRO A 3 -4.14 -27.74 0.51
CA PRO A 3 -5.57 -27.74 0.20
C PRO A 3 -6.24 -26.38 0.46
N SER A 4 -5.82 -25.67 1.51
CA SER A 4 -6.29 -24.31 1.82
C SER A 4 -5.92 -23.30 0.73
N GLU A 5 -4.71 -23.39 0.17
CA GLU A 5 -4.28 -22.54 -0.95
C GLU A 5 -5.15 -22.76 -2.20
N ARG A 6 -5.43 -24.03 -2.53
CA ARG A 6 -6.29 -24.34 -3.69
C ARG A 6 -7.69 -23.79 -3.50
N GLN A 7 -8.30 -24.01 -2.34
CA GLN A 7 -9.64 -23.52 -2.06
C GLN A 7 -9.71 -22.00 -2.13
N CYS A 8 -8.68 -21.31 -1.63
CA CYS A 8 -8.58 -19.85 -1.73
C CYS A 8 -8.50 -19.40 -3.19
N ALA A 9 -7.61 -20.03 -3.98
CA ALA A 9 -7.44 -19.72 -5.39
C ALA A 9 -8.70 -20.00 -6.23
N GLU A 10 -9.39 -21.11 -5.99
CA GLU A 10 -10.64 -21.45 -6.69
C GLU A 10 -11.76 -20.46 -6.34
N THR A 11 -11.85 -20.04 -5.08
CA THR A 11 -12.85 -19.04 -4.65
C THR A 11 -12.63 -17.71 -5.38
N LEU A 12 -11.39 -17.21 -5.39
CA LEU A 12 -11.04 -15.94 -6.03
C LEU A 12 -11.11 -16.01 -7.56
N ALA A 13 -10.71 -17.15 -8.16
CA ALA A 13 -10.87 -17.37 -9.59
C ALA A 13 -12.35 -17.39 -10.00
N GLY A 14 -13.23 -17.94 -9.14
CA GLY A 14 -14.68 -17.88 -9.30
C GLY A 14 -15.26 -16.46 -9.26
N MET A 15 -14.56 -15.49 -8.64
CA MET A 15 -14.93 -14.07 -8.62
C MET A 15 -14.40 -13.30 -9.84
N GLY A 16 -13.60 -13.94 -10.71
CA GLY A 16 -13.07 -13.35 -11.93
C GLY A 16 -11.63 -12.87 -11.86
N TYR A 17 -10.92 -13.10 -10.74
CA TYR A 17 -9.49 -12.78 -10.63
C TYR A 17 -8.62 -13.78 -11.39
N SER A 18 -7.50 -13.30 -11.93
CA SER A 18 -6.54 -14.18 -12.61
C SER A 18 -5.74 -14.99 -11.59
N TYR A 19 -5.42 -16.25 -11.91
CA TYR A 19 -4.57 -17.09 -11.05
C TYR A 19 -3.23 -16.43 -10.73
N GLU A 20 -2.68 -15.64 -11.65
CA GLU A 20 -1.43 -14.91 -11.45
C GLU A 20 -1.53 -13.86 -10.33
N GLU A 21 -2.62 -13.07 -10.32
CA GLU A 21 -2.89 -12.08 -9.29
C GLU A 21 -3.13 -12.74 -7.94
N ILE A 22 -3.91 -13.82 -7.94
CA ILE A 22 -4.23 -14.59 -6.74
C ILE A 22 -2.95 -15.19 -6.13
N LEU A 23 -2.11 -15.83 -6.94
CA LEU A 23 -0.85 -16.39 -6.45
C LEU A 23 0.09 -15.32 -5.89
N ARG A 24 0.17 -14.15 -6.54
CA ARG A 24 0.97 -13.02 -6.04
C ARG A 24 0.43 -12.50 -4.70
N ALA A 25 -0.87 -12.30 -4.60
CA ALA A 25 -1.51 -11.83 -3.38
C ALA A 25 -1.39 -12.86 -2.25
N MET A 26 -1.51 -14.15 -2.56
CA MET A 26 -1.32 -15.24 -1.59
C MET A 26 0.12 -15.37 -1.10
N GLN A 27 1.12 -15.06 -1.91
CA GLN A 27 2.51 -15.03 -1.44
C GLN A 27 2.75 -13.90 -0.42
N ARG A 28 2.00 -12.79 -0.52
CA ARG A 28 2.14 -11.62 0.34
C ARG A 28 1.30 -11.76 1.62
N GLN A 29 0.02 -12.09 1.48
CA GLN A 29 -0.95 -12.16 2.57
C GLN A 29 -1.11 -13.56 3.18
N GLY A 30 -0.60 -14.59 2.51
CA GLY A 30 -0.77 -15.98 2.92
C GLY A 30 -2.01 -16.64 2.34
N GLN A 31 -2.62 -17.55 3.11
CA GLN A 31 -3.62 -18.50 2.60
C GLN A 31 -5.06 -18.12 2.99
N ASN A 32 -5.28 -16.89 3.47
CA ASN A 32 -6.60 -16.43 3.91
C ASN A 32 -7.33 -15.70 2.77
N VAL A 33 -8.50 -16.21 2.37
CA VAL A 33 -9.32 -15.64 1.29
C VAL A 33 -9.64 -14.16 1.53
N GLU A 34 -10.05 -13.79 2.73
CA GLU A 34 -10.44 -12.41 3.03
C GLU A 34 -9.24 -11.47 2.91
N GLN A 35 -8.08 -11.86 3.43
CA GLN A 35 -6.87 -11.03 3.35
C GLN A 35 -6.35 -10.90 1.91
N VAL A 36 -6.41 -11.99 1.14
CA VAL A 36 -5.99 -12.00 -0.26
C VAL A 36 -6.95 -11.16 -1.11
N LEU A 37 -8.26 -11.29 -0.87
CA LEU A 37 -9.28 -10.47 -1.53
C LEU A 37 -9.09 -8.99 -1.22
N ASP A 38 -8.88 -8.65 0.05
CA ASP A 38 -8.66 -7.28 0.51
C ASP A 38 -7.42 -6.68 -0.16
N TYR A 39 -6.31 -7.41 -0.17
CA TYR A 39 -5.09 -6.99 -0.89
C TYR A 39 -5.33 -6.77 -2.38
N LEU A 40 -5.98 -7.72 -3.07
CA LEU A 40 -6.28 -7.59 -4.51
C LEU A 40 -7.14 -6.37 -4.80
N PHE A 41 -8.16 -6.14 -3.96
CA PHE A 41 -9.08 -5.03 -4.10
C PHE A 41 -8.36 -3.69 -3.88
N VAL A 42 -7.64 -3.55 -2.77
CA VAL A 42 -6.91 -2.31 -2.43
C VAL A 42 -5.78 -2.05 -3.42
N HIS A 43 -5.00 -3.07 -3.79
CA HIS A 43 -3.94 -2.95 -4.78
C HIS A 43 -4.48 -2.47 -6.13
N GLY A 44 -5.57 -3.07 -6.61
CA GLY A 44 -6.24 -2.66 -7.85
C GLY A 44 -6.71 -1.20 -7.77
N ARG A 45 -7.42 -0.83 -6.71
CA ARG A 45 -7.93 0.53 -6.49
C ARG A 45 -6.84 1.59 -6.45
N LEU A 46 -5.72 1.29 -5.80
CA LEU A 46 -4.57 2.19 -5.72
C LEU A 46 -3.85 2.31 -7.07
N CYS A 47 -3.66 1.20 -7.80
CA CYS A 47 -3.10 1.24 -9.15
C CYS A 47 -3.99 2.01 -10.13
N GLU A 48 -5.33 1.85 -10.05
CA GLU A 48 -6.29 2.61 -10.88
C GLU A 48 -6.25 4.11 -10.62
N ARG A 49 -5.84 4.54 -9.41
CA ARG A 49 -5.61 5.96 -9.09
C ARG A 49 -4.31 6.52 -9.69
N GLY A 50 -3.50 5.69 -10.34
CA GLY A 50 -2.23 6.08 -10.95
C GLY A 50 -1.02 5.96 -10.03
N PHE A 51 -1.15 5.28 -8.89
CA PHE A 51 0.01 4.99 -8.03
C PHE A 51 0.85 3.84 -8.60
N ASP A 52 2.16 3.94 -8.44
CA ASP A 52 3.10 2.89 -8.83
C ASP A 52 2.81 1.58 -8.06
N ALA A 53 2.68 0.47 -8.79
CA ALA A 53 2.44 -0.85 -8.20
C ALA A 53 3.48 -1.18 -7.11
N SER A 54 4.75 -0.89 -7.33
CA SER A 54 5.79 -1.14 -6.32
C SER A 54 5.60 -0.31 -5.03
N ALA A 55 5.12 0.93 -5.14
CA ALA A 55 4.85 1.77 -3.98
C ALA A 55 3.59 1.30 -3.23
N VAL A 56 2.57 0.90 -3.98
CA VAL A 56 1.35 0.28 -3.44
C VAL A 56 1.67 -1.00 -2.69
N GLU A 57 2.44 -1.90 -3.29
CA GLU A 57 2.85 -3.16 -2.67
C GLU A 57 3.60 -2.93 -1.37
N GLU A 58 4.60 -2.05 -1.37
CA GLU A 58 5.37 -1.71 -0.18
C GLU A 58 4.48 -1.12 0.94
N CYS A 59 3.55 -0.25 0.54
CA CYS A 59 2.60 0.37 1.44
C CYS A 59 1.66 -0.66 2.08
N LEU A 60 1.14 -1.60 1.29
CA LEU A 60 0.27 -2.67 1.78
C LEU A 60 0.99 -3.61 2.76
N GLU A 61 2.28 -3.86 2.56
CA GLU A 61 3.11 -4.62 3.50
C GLU A 61 3.33 -3.84 4.81
N MET A 62 3.59 -2.53 4.75
CA MET A 62 3.81 -1.71 5.94
C MET A 62 2.54 -1.51 6.78
N TYR A 63 1.39 -1.30 6.13
CA TYR A 63 0.12 -0.99 6.80
C TYR A 63 -0.81 -2.19 6.96
N GLN A 64 -0.32 -3.42 6.71
CA GLN A 64 -1.09 -4.66 6.84
C GLN A 64 -2.43 -4.60 6.06
N CYS A 65 -2.38 -4.22 4.80
CA CYS A 65 -3.55 -4.05 3.91
C CYS A 65 -4.60 -3.02 4.33
N SER A 66 -4.31 -2.11 5.27
CA SER A 66 -5.26 -1.04 5.58
C SER A 66 -5.42 -0.06 4.40
N GLU A 67 -6.54 -0.15 3.65
CA GLU A 67 -6.87 0.73 2.51
C GLU A 67 -6.72 2.21 2.90
N GLU A 68 -7.35 2.63 4.00
CA GLU A 68 -7.35 4.02 4.44
C GLU A 68 -5.94 4.56 4.70
N LYS A 69 -5.11 3.78 5.40
CA LYS A 69 -3.74 4.20 5.71
C LYS A 69 -2.87 4.17 4.45
N ALA A 70 -3.02 3.16 3.62
CA ALA A 70 -2.22 3.03 2.41
C ALA A 70 -2.52 4.17 1.42
N LEU A 71 -3.81 4.49 1.26
CA LEU A 71 -4.28 5.60 0.47
C LEU A 71 -3.71 6.93 0.98
N GLN A 72 -3.84 7.20 2.29
CA GLN A 72 -3.30 8.42 2.88
C GLN A 72 -1.79 8.54 2.68
N PHE A 73 -1.04 7.45 2.90
CA PHE A 73 0.40 7.46 2.71
C PHE A 73 0.77 7.82 1.27
N LEU A 74 0.12 7.20 0.28
CA LEU A 74 0.40 7.44 -1.14
C LEU A 74 -0.03 8.86 -1.59
N GLU A 75 -1.17 9.36 -1.10
CA GLU A 75 -1.60 10.73 -1.35
C GLU A 75 -0.64 11.76 -0.75
N LEU A 76 -0.19 11.55 0.49
CA LEU A 76 0.76 12.43 1.16
C LEU A 76 2.15 12.37 0.51
N MET A 77 2.59 11.18 0.09
CA MET A 77 3.81 10.98 -0.71
C MET A 77 3.81 11.82 -1.98
N SER A 78 2.73 11.75 -2.78
CA SER A 78 2.60 12.58 -3.98
C SER A 78 2.58 14.06 -3.61
N ARG A 79 1.71 14.45 -2.67
CA ARG A 79 1.49 15.84 -2.30
C ARG A 79 2.75 16.53 -1.78
N PHE A 80 3.51 15.88 -0.90
CA PHE A 80 4.77 16.42 -0.41
C PHE A 80 5.87 16.37 -1.48
N GLY A 81 5.87 15.36 -2.35
CA GLY A 81 6.76 15.31 -3.51
C GLY A 81 6.53 16.49 -4.47
N GLU A 82 5.27 16.86 -4.70
CA GLU A 82 4.88 18.04 -5.49
C GLU A 82 5.32 19.37 -4.84
N MET A 83 5.48 19.40 -3.52
CA MET A 83 6.06 20.55 -2.80
C MET A 83 7.59 20.62 -2.91
N GLY A 84 8.23 19.59 -3.50
CA GLY A 84 9.67 19.53 -3.69
C GLY A 84 10.43 18.83 -2.56
N PHE A 85 9.74 18.16 -1.63
CA PHE A 85 10.41 17.36 -0.60
C PHE A 85 10.94 16.05 -1.18
N GLU A 86 12.06 15.55 -0.63
CA GLU A 86 12.63 14.27 -1.04
C GLU A 86 11.75 13.09 -0.63
N ARG A 87 11.60 12.10 -1.53
CA ARG A 87 10.73 10.92 -1.31
C ARG A 87 11.12 10.14 -0.06
N ASP A 88 12.41 9.95 0.18
CA ASP A 88 12.91 9.26 1.38
C ASP A 88 12.56 10.01 2.67
N ALA A 89 12.74 11.34 2.68
CA ALA A 89 12.37 12.17 3.83
C ALA A 89 10.86 12.12 4.09
N ILE A 90 10.04 12.22 3.03
CA ILE A 90 8.59 12.12 3.13
C ILE A 90 8.17 10.76 3.72
N LYS A 91 8.71 9.68 3.17
CA LYS A 91 8.42 8.32 3.64
C LYS A 91 8.77 8.15 5.13
N GLU A 92 9.93 8.66 5.56
CA GLU A 92 10.34 8.60 6.96
C GLU A 92 9.36 9.33 7.88
N VAL A 93 9.01 10.59 7.59
CA VAL A 93 8.10 11.36 8.45
C VAL A 93 6.69 10.76 8.47
N LEU A 94 6.22 10.22 7.35
CA LEU A 94 4.91 9.57 7.27
C LEU A 94 4.86 8.30 8.10
N LEU A 95 5.95 7.53 8.13
CA LEU A 95 6.05 6.35 9.00
C LEU A 95 6.13 6.76 10.48
N VAL A 96 6.93 7.77 10.82
CA VAL A 96 7.10 8.26 12.20
C VAL A 96 5.79 8.82 12.77
N HIS A 97 5.07 9.59 11.95
CA HIS A 97 3.83 10.25 12.35
C HIS A 97 2.57 9.44 12.01
N ASN A 98 2.72 8.22 11.49
CA ASN A 98 1.62 7.32 11.10
C ASN A 98 0.59 8.05 10.21
N ASN A 99 1.08 8.69 9.15
CA ASN A 99 0.32 9.44 8.14
C ASN A 99 -0.38 10.71 8.64
N ASP A 100 0.01 11.24 9.80
CA ASP A 100 -0.44 12.56 10.26
C ASP A 100 0.17 13.65 9.37
N GLN A 101 -0.66 14.22 8.50
CA GLN A 101 -0.27 15.24 7.53
C GLN A 101 0.36 16.48 8.18
N GLU A 102 -0.23 16.98 9.26
CA GLU A 102 0.21 18.23 9.88
C GLU A 102 1.60 18.05 10.52
N LYS A 103 1.77 16.97 11.29
CA LYS A 103 3.06 16.65 11.92
C LYS A 103 4.14 16.33 10.91
N ALA A 104 3.82 15.52 9.89
CA ALA A 104 4.78 15.17 8.85
C ALA A 104 5.24 16.39 8.06
N LEU A 105 4.32 17.32 7.74
CA LEU A 105 4.66 18.56 7.06
C LEU A 105 5.50 19.49 7.95
N GLU A 106 5.15 19.63 9.23
CA GLU A 106 5.93 20.41 10.19
C GLU A 106 7.38 19.91 10.29
N ASP A 107 7.57 18.59 10.42
CA ASP A 107 8.89 17.97 10.48
C ASP A 107 9.69 18.15 9.17
N LEU A 108 9.04 17.95 8.01
CA LEU A 108 9.65 18.20 6.69
C LEU A 108 10.10 19.65 6.53
N MET A 109 9.25 20.62 6.91
CA MET A 109 9.59 22.04 6.85
C MET A 109 10.72 22.40 7.82
N ALA A 110 10.74 21.80 9.02
CA ALA A 110 11.82 22.01 9.99
C ALA A 110 13.17 21.51 9.45
N ARG A 111 13.19 20.34 8.78
CA ARG A 111 14.41 19.81 8.13
C ARG A 111 14.86 20.66 6.94
N ALA A 112 13.92 21.13 6.13
CA ALA A 112 14.21 21.96 4.97
C ALA A 112 14.75 23.35 5.34
N THR A 113 14.36 23.90 6.50
CA THR A 113 14.86 25.21 6.99
C THR A 113 16.19 25.10 7.74
N ALA A 114 16.55 23.91 8.23
CA ALA A 114 17.83 23.66 8.90
C ALA A 114 18.99 23.34 7.93
N SER A 115 18.72 23.23 6.62
CA SER A 115 19.67 22.93 5.55
C SER A 115 20.09 24.19 4.80
#